data_AF-A0A968QAE1-F1
#
_entry.id   AF-A0A968QAE1-F1
#
_cell.length_a   1.000
_cell.length_b   1.000
_cell.length_c   1.000
_cell.angle_alpha   90.00
_cell.angle_beta   90.00
_cell.angle_gamma   90.00
#
_symmetry.space_group_name_H-M   'P 1'
#
loop_
_entity.id
_entity.type
_entity.pdbx_description
1 polymer ?
#
loop_
_entity_poly.entity_id
_entity_poly.type
_entity_poly.pdbx_seq_one_letter_code
_entity_poly.pdbx_strand_id
1 'polypeptide(L)'
;MLTVIRTLPADAQASVVMTLALTACERHRSRHRFRAEDGTPVILNLPRGTVLRGNDLLVGEDHQLVRVVAKPEPVIVVTADSCLQLIRAAYHLGNRHVPLE
;
A
#
# COMPACT_ATOMS: atom_id res chain seq x y z
N MET A 1 16.69 -3.16 -12.41
CA MET A 1 15.77 -2.03 -12.13
C MET A 1 14.45 -2.43 -12.74
N LEU A 2 13.35 -2.38 -11.98
CA LEU A 2 12.05 -2.87 -12.43
C LEU A 2 11.06 -1.71 -12.49
N THR A 3 10.50 -1.43 -13.66
CA THR A 3 9.47 -0.40 -13.84
C THR A 3 8.10 -1.06 -13.91
N VAL A 4 7.18 -0.67 -13.02
CA VAL A 4 5.81 -1.19 -13.00
C VAL A 4 4.84 -0.20 -13.63
N ILE A 5 3.94 -0.72 -14.46
CA ILE A 5 3.09 0.10 -15.36
C ILE A 5 1.60 -0.07 -15.11
N ARG A 6 1.19 -1.16 -14.45
CA ARG A 6 -0.20 -1.42 -14.10
C ARG A 6 -0.31 -2.27 -12.83
N THR A 7 -1.51 -2.31 -12.29
CA THR A 7 -1.88 -3.16 -11.16
C THR A 7 -2.81 -4.28 -11.62
N LEU A 8 -2.79 -5.39 -10.88
CA LEU A 8 -3.75 -6.47 -10.91
C LEU A 8 -4.27 -6.68 -9.49
N PRO A 9 -5.51 -7.18 -9.33
CA PRO A 9 -6.04 -7.52 -8.02
C PRO A 9 -5.17 -8.60 -7.37
N ALA A 10 -5.29 -8.71 -6.04
CA ALA A 10 -4.61 -9.74 -5.28
C ALA A 10 -4.96 -11.15 -5.78
N ASP A 11 -3.92 -11.94 -6.04
CA ASP A 11 -4.02 -13.35 -6.35
C ASP A 11 -3.02 -14.12 -5.49
N ALA A 12 -3.51 -15.13 -4.76
CA ALA A 12 -2.71 -15.97 -3.88
C ALA A 12 -1.83 -16.96 -4.65
N GLN A 13 -2.23 -17.34 -5.88
CA GLN A 13 -1.54 -18.34 -6.70
C GLN A 13 -0.53 -17.71 -7.67
N ALA A 14 -0.54 -16.38 -7.80
CA ALA A 14 0.40 -15.68 -8.68
C ALA A 14 1.85 -15.91 -8.24
N SER A 15 2.69 -16.30 -9.21
CA SER A 15 4.14 -16.39 -9.02
C SER A 15 4.74 -14.98 -9.07
N VAL A 16 5.29 -14.54 -7.94
CA VAL A 16 5.80 -13.17 -7.75
C VAL A 16 7.32 -13.25 -7.63
N VAL A 17 8.04 -12.38 -8.34
CA VAL A 17 9.51 -12.36 -8.28
C VAL A 17 10.04 -11.68 -7.02
N MET A 18 9.27 -10.74 -6.43
CA MET A 18 9.62 -10.06 -5.18
C MET A 18 8.43 -9.36 -4.51
N THR A 19 8.61 -8.98 -3.26
CA THR A 19 7.66 -8.18 -2.48
C THR A 19 8.15 -6.73 -2.33
N LEU A 20 7.22 -5.78 -2.40
CA LEU A 20 7.48 -4.37 -2.16
C LEU A 20 6.70 -3.93 -0.92
N ALA A 21 7.41 -3.76 0.19
CA ALA A 21 6.83 -3.27 1.44
C ALA A 21 6.63 -1.76 1.39
N LEU A 22 5.38 -1.32 1.43
CA LEU A 22 5.00 0.09 1.37
C LEU A 22 4.16 0.49 2.58
N THR A 23 4.44 1.67 3.12
CA THR A 23 3.59 2.34 4.12
C THR A 23 2.23 2.73 3.53
N ALA A 24 1.25 3.00 4.38
CA ALA A 24 -0.06 3.50 3.97
C ALA A 24 0.07 4.78 3.12
N CYS A 25 0.97 5.71 3.47
CA CYS A 25 1.22 6.93 2.70
C CYS A 25 1.86 6.62 1.33
N GLU A 26 2.86 5.73 1.29
CA GLU A 26 3.53 5.35 0.05
C GLU A 26 2.60 4.65 -0.95
N ARG A 27 1.63 3.87 -0.46
CA ARG A 27 0.60 3.21 -1.28
C ARG A 27 -0.32 4.18 -2.05
N HIS A 28 -0.30 5.48 -1.72
CA HIS A 28 -1.02 6.52 -2.47
C HIS A 28 -0.16 7.17 -3.57
N ARG A 29 1.13 6.78 -3.71
CA ARG A 29 2.01 7.33 -4.75
C ARG A 29 1.88 6.52 -6.04
N SER A 30 1.55 7.21 -7.13
CA SER A 30 1.41 6.60 -8.47
C SER A 30 2.71 6.66 -9.28
N ARG A 31 3.56 7.66 -9.03
CA ARG A 31 4.88 7.81 -9.66
C ARG A 31 5.95 8.08 -8.62
N HIS A 32 6.79 7.08 -8.35
CA HIS A 32 7.84 7.18 -7.35
C HIS A 32 8.87 6.07 -7.54
N ARG A 33 10.11 6.29 -7.08
CA ARG A 33 11.15 5.26 -7.06
C ARG A 33 11.29 4.73 -5.64
N PHE A 34 11.10 3.43 -5.49
CA PHE A 34 11.30 2.69 -4.25
C PHE A 34 12.49 1.73 -4.37
N ARG A 35 12.83 1.13 -3.23
CA ARG A 35 13.82 0.06 -3.16
C ARG A 35 13.15 -1.11 -2.44
N ALA A 36 13.17 -2.28 -3.09
CA ALA A 36 12.72 -3.51 -2.47
C ALA A 36 13.72 -3.96 -1.39
N GLU A 37 13.33 -4.94 -0.58
CA GLU A 37 14.13 -5.42 0.57
C GLU A 37 15.48 -6.02 0.14
N ASP A 38 15.52 -6.66 -1.04
CA ASP A 38 16.73 -7.18 -1.68
C ASP A 38 17.66 -6.08 -2.24
N GLY A 39 17.26 -4.81 -2.11
CA GLY A 39 17.99 -3.66 -2.61
C GLY A 39 17.68 -3.32 -4.07
N THR A 40 16.82 -4.07 -4.76
CA THR A 40 16.46 -3.83 -6.16
C THR A 40 15.65 -2.53 -6.29
N PRO A 41 16.02 -1.61 -7.21
CA PRO A 41 15.24 -0.40 -7.44
C PRO A 41 13.97 -0.72 -8.24
N VAL A 42 12.82 -0.29 -7.70
CA VAL A 42 11.48 -0.43 -8.31
C VAL A 42 10.94 0.97 -8.61
N ILE A 43 10.48 1.20 -9.83
CA ILE A 43 9.90 2.48 -10.26
C ILE A 43 8.41 2.27 -10.49
N LEU A 44 7.57 2.97 -9.71
CA LEU A 44 6.15 3.07 -9.99
C LEU A 44 5.95 4.06 -11.15
N ASN A 45 5.30 3.60 -12.21
CA ASN A 45 4.80 4.43 -13.31
C ASN A 45 3.34 4.11 -13.59
N LEU A 46 2.49 4.30 -12.58
CA LEU A 46 1.07 3.98 -12.61
C LEU A 46 0.24 5.19 -13.05
N PRO A 47 -1.02 4.98 -13.51
CA PRO A 47 -1.97 6.06 -13.72
C PRO A 47 -2.11 6.95 -12.48
N ARG A 48 -2.39 8.24 -12.70
CA ARG A 48 -2.62 9.16 -11.57
C ARG A 48 -3.85 8.73 -10.78
N GLY A 49 -3.75 8.83 -9.45
CA GLY A 49 -4.83 8.46 -8.54
C GLY A 49 -4.94 6.97 -8.23
N THR A 50 -4.02 6.14 -8.75
CA THR A 50 -3.95 4.72 -8.34
C THR A 50 -3.59 4.63 -6.85
N VAL A 51 -4.44 3.94 -6.09
CA VAL A 51 -4.22 3.61 -4.68
C VAL A 51 -3.94 2.12 -4.58
N LEU A 52 -2.79 1.77 -4.01
CA LEU A 52 -2.38 0.39 -3.82
C LEU A 52 -2.98 -0.19 -2.53
N ARG A 53 -3.52 -1.39 -2.60
CA ARG A 53 -3.98 -2.17 -1.45
C ARG A 53 -2.96 -3.24 -1.09
N GLY A 54 -3.07 -3.75 0.13
CA GLY A 54 -2.26 -4.90 0.55
C GLY A 54 -2.56 -6.09 -0.35
N ASN A 55 -1.51 -6.79 -0.78
CA ASN A 55 -1.52 -7.93 -1.69
C ASN A 55 -1.83 -7.64 -3.16
N ASP A 56 -1.99 -6.38 -3.56
CA ASP A 56 -2.07 -6.03 -4.98
C ASP A 56 -0.81 -6.48 -5.73
N LEU A 57 -0.99 -6.86 -7.00
CA LEU A 57 0.10 -7.30 -7.86
C LEU A 57 0.45 -6.17 -8.83
N LEU A 58 1.71 -5.78 -8.85
CA LEU A 58 2.26 -4.80 -9.77
C LEU A 58 2.90 -5.54 -10.93
N VAL A 59 2.54 -5.14 -12.16
CA VAL A 59 3.07 -5.76 -13.37
C VAL A 59 4.19 -4.87 -13.90
N GLY A 60 5.39 -5.45 -13.99
CA GLY A 60 6.55 -4.86 -14.62
C GLY A 60 6.43 -4.79 -16.14
N GLU A 61 7.25 -3.95 -16.77
CA GLU A 61 7.41 -3.93 -18.24
C GLU A 61 7.83 -5.30 -18.79
N ASP A 62 8.66 -6.03 -18.05
CA ASP A 62 9.12 -7.38 -18.40
C ASP A 62 8.11 -8.50 -18.02
N HIS A 63 6.84 -8.15 -17.79
CA HIS A 63 5.76 -9.04 -17.32
C HIS A 63 5.99 -9.70 -15.95
N GLN A 64 7.07 -9.36 -15.25
CA GLN A 64 7.32 -9.82 -13.89
C GLN A 64 6.28 -9.24 -12.92
N LEU A 65 5.90 -10.04 -11.92
CA LEU A 65 4.94 -9.64 -10.90
C LEU A 65 5.66 -9.29 -9.59
N VAL A 66 5.29 -8.15 -9.02
CA VAL A 66 5.74 -7.68 -7.70
C VAL A 66 4.53 -7.54 -6.78
N ARG A 67 4.58 -8.12 -5.58
CA ARG A 67 3.46 -8.06 -4.63
C ARG A 67 3.64 -6.90 -3.67
N VAL A 68 2.60 -6.07 -3.52
CA VAL A 68 2.57 -5.03 -2.48
C VAL A 68 2.27 -5.67 -1.14
N VAL A 69 3.07 -5.37 -0.13
CA VAL A 69 2.78 -5.75 1.26
C VAL A 69 2.75 -4.51 2.14
N ALA A 70 1.90 -4.52 3.17
CA ALA A 70 1.84 -3.43 4.12
C ALA A 70 3.13 -3.46 4.97
N LYS A 71 3.89 -2.36 4.92
CA LYS A 71 5.08 -2.20 5.74
C LYS A 71 4.65 -1.96 7.20
N PRO A 72 5.29 -2.60 8.19
CA PRO A 72 5.04 -2.28 9.60
C PRO A 72 5.32 -0.80 9.89
N GLU A 73 4.38 -0.13 10.54
CA GLU A 73 4.45 1.29 10.90
C GLU A 73 4.15 1.48 12.39
N PRO A 74 4.75 2.50 13.04
CA PRO A 74 4.36 2.89 14.38
C PRO A 74 2.93 3.47 14.33
N VAL A 75 1.98 2.78 14.96
CA VAL A 75 0.57 3.18 15.00
C VAL A 75 0.07 3.33 16.43
N ILE A 76 -0.99 4.12 16.58
CA ILE A 76 -1.77 4.17 17.82
C ILE A 76 -2.98 3.28 17.63
N VAL A 77 -3.16 2.28 18.49
CA VAL A 77 -4.34 1.42 18.51
C VAL A 77 -5.30 1.94 19.57
N VAL A 78 -6.52 2.26 19.16
CA VAL A 78 -7.60 2.75 20.05
C VAL A 78 -8.73 1.73 20.08
N THR A 79 -9.09 1.27 21.28
CA THR A 79 -10.21 0.36 21.53
C THR A 79 -11.24 1.00 22.45
N ALA A 80 -12.50 0.58 22.37
CA ALA A 80 -13.54 1.01 23.31
C ALA A 80 -14.57 -0.10 23.56
N ASP A 81 -15.26 -0.01 24.70
CA ASP A 81 -16.25 -1.01 25.13
C ASP A 81 -17.57 -0.92 24.36
N SER A 82 -17.79 0.16 23.61
CA SER A 82 -19.00 0.36 22.80
C SER A 82 -18.71 0.96 21.42
N CYS A 83 -19.49 0.55 20.43
CA CYS A 83 -19.43 1.07 19.06
C CYS A 83 -19.65 2.59 19.02
N LEU A 84 -20.55 3.13 19.86
CA LEU A 84 -20.84 4.56 19.91
C LEU A 84 -19.61 5.40 20.30
N GLN A 85 -18.77 4.91 21.20
CA GLN A 85 -17.54 5.60 21.61
C GLN A 85 -16.53 5.63 20.46
N LEU A 86 -16.36 4.54 19.72
CA LEU A 86 -15.49 4.51 18.54
C LEU A 86 -15.97 5.48 17.45
N ILE A 87 -17.28 5.54 17.18
CA ILE A 87 -17.86 6.48 16.20
C ILE A 87 -17.58 7.94 16.62
N ARG A 88 -17.72 8.27 17.90
CA ARG A 88 -17.38 9.62 18.41
C ARG A 88 -15.90 9.94 18.22
N ALA A 89 -15.01 8.99 18.52
CA ALA A 89 -13.58 9.16 18.29
C ALA A 89 -13.27 9.38 16.80
N ALA A 90 -13.82 8.54 15.92
CA ALA A 90 -13.69 8.67 14.47
C ALA A 90 -14.20 10.01 13.95
N TYR A 91 -15.35 10.50 14.45
CA TYR A 91 -15.88 11.82 14.12
C TYR A 91 -14.89 12.95 14.46
N HIS A 92 -14.34 12.93 15.68
CA HIS A 92 -13.40 13.97 16.12
C HIS A 92 -12.05 13.92 15.40
N LEU A 93 -11.56 12.73 15.06
CA LEU A 93 -10.32 12.53 14.30
C LEU A 93 -10.50 12.91 12.82
N GLY A 94 -11.65 12.55 12.24
CA GLY A 94 -12.03 12.93 10.88
C GLY A 94 -12.12 14.45 10.70
N ASN A 95 -12.74 15.16 11.67
CA ASN A 95 -12.78 16.63 11.68
C ASN A 95 -11.40 17.30 11.76
N ARG A 96 -10.35 16.55 12.13
CA ARG A 96 -8.95 17.00 12.18
C ARG A 96 -8.13 16.53 10.98
N HIS A 97 -8.77 15.89 10.00
CA HIS A 97 -8.11 15.30 8.83
C HIS A 97 -7.01 14.30 9.19
N VAL A 98 -7.19 13.57 10.28
CA VAL A 98 -6.27 12.49 10.68
C VAL A 98 -6.60 11.24 9.85
N PRO A 99 -5.64 10.67 9.09
CA PRO A 99 -5.83 9.38 8.43
C PRO A 99 -6.09 8.27 9.47
N LEU A 100 -7.13 7.46 9.24
CA LEU A 100 -7.48 6.30 10.06
C LEU A 100 -7.67 5.06 9.18
N GLU A 101 -7.55 3.89 9.81
CA GLU A 101 -7.91 2.57 9.30
C GLU A 101 -8.85 1.88 10.29
#